data_AF-A0A950WLN3-F1
#
_entry.id   AF-A0A950WLN3-F1
#
_cell.length_a   1.000
_cell.length_b   1.000
_cell.length_c   1.000
_cell.angle_alpha   90.00
_cell.angle_beta   90.00
_cell.angle_gamma   90.00
#
_symmetry.space_group_name_H-M   'P 1'
#
loop_
_entity.id
_entity.type
_entity.pdbx_description
1 polymer ?
#
loop_
_entity_poly.entity_id
_entity_poly.type
_entity_poly.pdbx_seq_one_letter_code
_entity_poly.pdbx_strand_id
1 'polypeptide(L)'
;MTSKAIGRLALLWRGDREARRLATPENNRWHRIFAELAALNIRADPVVYCEEVADEVRDQLLGVDGVLVWVNPIQDGRTRFTLEAMLREVASRAIWVSTHPDVTQKIGVKEILYTTRHFGWGTDTHIYRNFDAFVAEFPRRLQVDGPRVIKQNRGNGGQGVWKIELSPKQEGLATVLEALRGSEPKTCRYRSS
;
A
#
# COMPACT_ATOMS: atom_id res chain seq x y z
N MET A 1 -29.58 -31.22 2.07
CA MET A 1 -28.57 -31.11 3.15
C MET A 1 -27.59 -30.03 2.72
N THR A 2 -27.56 -28.88 3.41
CA THR A 2 -26.53 -27.86 3.17
C THR A 2 -25.19 -28.43 3.64
N SER A 3 -24.20 -28.48 2.75
CA SER A 3 -22.87 -28.98 3.11
C SER A 3 -22.27 -28.09 4.20
N LYS A 4 -21.60 -28.69 5.19
CA LYS A 4 -20.91 -27.93 6.25
C LYS A 4 -19.78 -27.13 5.61
N ALA A 5 -19.69 -25.84 5.92
CA ALA A 5 -18.61 -25.00 5.42
C ALA A 5 -17.26 -25.63 5.76
N ILE A 6 -16.34 -25.66 4.79
CA ILE A 6 -15.01 -26.27 4.94
C ILE A 6 -13.99 -25.33 5.60
N GLY A 7 -14.36 -24.05 5.75
CA GLY A 7 -13.59 -23.05 6.47
C GLY A 7 -14.36 -21.72 6.53
N ARG A 8 -13.87 -20.82 7.38
CA ARG A 8 -14.41 -19.48 7.62
C ARG A 8 -13.31 -18.45 7.40
N LEU A 9 -13.53 -17.52 6.47
CA LEU A 9 -12.63 -16.42 6.17
C LEU A 9 -13.27 -15.08 6.55
N ALA A 10 -12.42 -14.13 6.93
CA ALA A 10 -12.75 -12.71 7.02
C ALA A 10 -12.22 -11.97 5.80
N LEU A 11 -13.04 -11.16 5.15
CA LEU A 11 -12.58 -10.22 4.12
C LEU A 11 -12.51 -8.84 4.76
N LEU A 12 -11.30 -8.32 4.90
CA LEU A 12 -11.01 -7.09 5.63
C LEU A 12 -10.72 -5.94 4.68
N TRP A 13 -11.46 -4.83 4.80
CA TRP A 13 -11.17 -3.58 4.08
C TRP A 13 -11.44 -2.36 4.96
N ARG A 14 -10.94 -1.19 4.53
CA ARG A 14 -11.13 0.07 5.26
C ARG A 14 -12.51 0.67 5.00
N GLY A 15 -13.13 1.22 6.04
CA GLY A 15 -14.34 2.03 5.96
C GLY A 15 -14.51 2.82 7.26
N ASP A 16 -15.74 2.96 7.72
CA ASP A 16 -16.09 3.57 8.99
C ASP A 16 -17.06 2.69 9.79
N ARG A 17 -17.49 3.17 10.97
CA ARG A 17 -18.40 2.44 11.87
C ARG A 17 -19.76 2.16 11.23
N GLU A 18 -20.28 3.07 10.41
CA GLU A 18 -21.58 2.88 9.77
C GLU A 18 -21.49 1.87 8.63
N ALA A 19 -20.45 1.98 7.81
CA ALA A 19 -20.14 0.99 6.79
C ALA A 19 -19.95 -0.42 7.40
N ARG A 20 -19.33 -0.54 8.58
CA ARG A 20 -19.21 -1.80 9.32
C ARG A 20 -20.57 -2.38 9.69
N ARG A 21 -21.46 -1.55 10.25
CA ARG A 21 -22.79 -1.96 10.69
C ARG A 21 -23.65 -2.46 9.53
N LEU A 22 -23.51 -1.85 8.37
CA LEU A 22 -24.33 -2.13 7.19
C LEU A 22 -23.70 -3.18 6.25
N ALA A 23 -22.44 -3.56 6.43
CA ALA A 23 -21.75 -4.43 5.49
C ALA A 23 -22.38 -5.83 5.42
N THR A 24 -22.69 -6.24 4.20
CA THR A 24 -23.07 -7.62 3.86
C THR A 24 -22.10 -8.15 2.79
N PRO A 25 -22.05 -9.46 2.56
CA PRO A 25 -21.28 -10.02 1.45
C PRO A 25 -21.63 -9.41 0.09
N GLU A 26 -22.88 -8.98 -0.13
CA GLU A 26 -23.42 -8.55 -1.42
C GLU A 26 -23.29 -7.05 -1.70
N ASN A 27 -23.20 -6.21 -0.67
CA ASN A 27 -23.33 -4.75 -0.83
C ASN A 27 -22.01 -3.98 -0.91
N ASN A 28 -20.93 -4.63 -1.34
CA ASN A 28 -19.60 -4.05 -1.37
C ASN A 28 -18.84 -4.44 -2.65
N ARG A 29 -17.74 -3.74 -2.96
CA ARG A 29 -16.96 -3.97 -4.18
C ARG A 29 -16.35 -5.37 -4.31
N TRP A 30 -16.27 -6.12 -3.22
CA TRP A 30 -15.73 -7.48 -3.16
C TRP A 30 -16.80 -8.56 -3.27
N HIS A 31 -18.07 -8.21 -3.55
CA HIS A 31 -19.19 -9.15 -3.57
C HIS A 31 -18.96 -10.40 -4.44
N ARG A 32 -18.21 -10.27 -5.53
CA ARG A 32 -17.83 -11.42 -6.37
C ARG A 32 -16.91 -12.39 -5.64
N ILE A 33 -15.95 -11.90 -4.84
CA ILE A 33 -15.06 -12.75 -4.04
C ILE A 33 -15.88 -13.54 -3.00
N PHE A 34 -16.85 -12.88 -2.35
CA PHE A 34 -17.77 -13.58 -1.44
C PHE A 34 -18.57 -14.68 -2.16
N ALA A 35 -19.10 -14.39 -3.34
CA ALA A 35 -19.85 -15.36 -4.14
C ALA A 35 -19.00 -16.58 -4.54
N GLU A 36 -17.75 -16.36 -4.98
CA GLU A 36 -16.82 -17.43 -5.33
C GLU A 36 -16.43 -18.28 -4.11
N LEU A 37 -16.16 -17.65 -2.96
CA LEU A 37 -15.88 -18.38 -1.73
C LEU A 37 -17.07 -19.24 -1.29
N ALA A 38 -18.28 -18.69 -1.39
CA ALA A 38 -19.51 -19.44 -1.09
C ALA A 38 -19.71 -20.63 -2.04
N ALA A 39 -19.43 -20.47 -3.34
CA ALA A 39 -19.48 -21.55 -4.32
C ALA A 39 -18.48 -22.69 -4.00
N LEU A 40 -17.38 -22.38 -3.31
CA LEU A 40 -16.40 -23.34 -2.79
C LEU A 40 -16.75 -23.88 -1.38
N ASN A 41 -17.96 -23.61 -0.86
CA ASN A 41 -18.38 -23.92 0.52
C ASN A 41 -17.48 -23.29 1.61
N ILE A 42 -16.86 -22.15 1.32
CA ILE A 42 -16.12 -21.35 2.29
C ILE A 42 -17.04 -20.23 2.78
N ARG A 43 -17.26 -20.16 4.09
CA ARG A 43 -17.99 -19.05 4.68
C ARG A 43 -17.08 -17.82 4.71
N ALA A 44 -17.56 -16.70 4.21
CA ALA A 44 -16.81 -15.45 4.18
C ALA A 44 -17.61 -14.34 4.90
N ASP A 45 -17.03 -13.76 5.94
CA ASP A 45 -17.66 -12.67 6.70
C ASP A 45 -17.04 -11.31 6.32
N PRO A 46 -17.86 -10.26 6.14
CA PRO A 46 -17.37 -8.91 5.91
C PRO A 46 -16.74 -8.32 7.18
N VAL A 47 -15.57 -7.69 7.03
CA VAL A 47 -14.86 -7.00 8.11
C VAL A 47 -14.46 -5.60 7.64
N VAL A 48 -15.24 -4.60 8.02
CA VAL A 48 -14.89 -3.20 7.79
C VAL A 48 -14.07 -2.69 8.98
N TYR A 49 -12.91 -2.14 8.69
CA TYR A 49 -11.94 -1.62 9.66
C TYR A 49 -11.83 -0.09 9.62
N CYS A 50 -11.91 0.50 10.81
CA CYS A 50 -11.32 1.80 11.14
C CYS A 50 -10.69 1.70 12.53
N GLU A 51 -9.81 2.65 12.86
CA GLU A 51 -9.06 2.65 14.11
C GLU A 51 -10.00 2.64 15.35
N GLU A 52 -11.16 3.29 15.23
CA GLU A 52 -12.16 3.41 16.29
C GLU A 52 -12.89 2.08 16.62
N VAL A 53 -12.77 1.06 15.76
CA VAL A 53 -13.37 -0.27 15.93
C VAL A 53 -12.31 -1.38 15.99
N ALA A 54 -11.05 -1.03 16.25
CA ALA A 54 -9.93 -1.97 16.16
C ALA A 54 -10.09 -3.19 17.07
N ASP A 55 -10.59 -3.01 18.30
CA ASP A 55 -10.83 -4.12 19.23
C ASP A 55 -11.96 -5.05 18.75
N GLU A 56 -13.07 -4.47 18.27
CA GLU A 56 -14.19 -5.25 17.72
C GLU A 56 -13.76 -6.05 16.47
N VAL A 57 -12.90 -5.45 15.65
CA VAL A 57 -12.31 -6.12 14.48
C VAL A 57 -11.40 -7.24 14.94
N ARG A 58 -10.50 -7.00 15.90
CA ARG A 58 -9.61 -8.04 16.46
C ARG A 58 -10.41 -9.24 16.92
N ASP A 59 -11.43 -9.02 17.75
CA ASP A 59 -12.23 -10.11 18.32
C ASP A 59 -12.97 -10.91 17.23
N GLN A 60 -13.47 -10.23 16.18
CA GLN A 60 -14.03 -10.89 15.02
C GLN A 60 -12.99 -11.73 14.27
N LEU A 61 -11.78 -11.20 14.05
CA LEU A 61 -10.70 -11.90 13.36
C LEU A 61 -10.20 -13.12 14.14
N LEU A 62 -10.26 -13.10 15.47
CA LEU A 62 -9.87 -14.25 16.31
C LEU A 62 -10.84 -15.45 16.20
N GLY A 63 -12.01 -15.27 15.57
CA GLY A 63 -13.04 -16.29 15.40
C GLY A 63 -13.13 -16.91 14.00
N VAL A 64 -12.13 -16.70 13.14
CA VAL A 64 -12.07 -17.22 11.76
C VAL A 64 -10.80 -18.04 11.53
N ASP A 65 -10.79 -18.83 10.46
CA ASP A 65 -9.63 -19.66 10.07
C ASP A 65 -8.59 -18.83 9.28
N GLY A 66 -9.04 -17.74 8.64
CA GLY A 66 -8.13 -16.85 7.93
C GLY A 66 -8.71 -15.49 7.54
N VAL A 67 -7.82 -14.58 7.14
CA VAL A 67 -8.11 -13.17 6.84
C VAL A 67 -7.52 -12.80 5.49
N LEU A 68 -8.38 -12.36 4.57
CA LEU A 68 -8.00 -11.73 3.31
C LEU A 68 -8.00 -10.21 3.50
N VAL A 69 -6.85 -9.56 3.29
CA VAL A 69 -6.64 -8.14 3.67
C VAL A 69 -6.56 -7.22 2.45
N TRP A 70 -7.51 -6.29 2.32
CA TRP A 70 -7.56 -5.23 1.31
C TRP A 70 -7.63 -3.83 1.95
N VAL A 71 -6.57 -3.45 2.65
CA VAL A 71 -6.40 -2.09 3.19
C VAL A 71 -5.19 -1.42 2.56
N ASN A 72 -5.37 -0.19 2.06
CA ASN A 72 -4.29 0.59 1.52
C ASN A 72 -3.28 0.99 2.61
N PRO A 73 -1.97 1.08 2.31
CA PRO A 73 -0.95 1.48 3.28
C PRO A 73 -1.19 2.87 3.89
N ILE A 74 -1.72 3.78 3.06
CA ILE A 74 -2.14 5.13 3.44
C ILE A 74 -3.51 5.40 2.79
N GLN A 75 -4.44 5.97 3.54
CA GLN A 75 -5.75 6.38 3.05
C GLN A 75 -6.35 7.45 3.98
N ASP A 76 -6.84 8.55 3.41
CA ASP A 76 -7.53 9.64 4.13
C ASP A 76 -6.73 10.18 5.34
N GLY A 77 -5.41 10.34 5.17
CA GLY A 77 -4.49 10.79 6.21
C GLY A 77 -4.12 9.74 7.27
N ARG A 78 -4.69 8.53 7.17
CA ARG A 78 -4.45 7.43 8.10
C ARG A 78 -3.45 6.42 7.55
N THR A 79 -2.73 5.77 8.44
CA THR A 79 -1.77 4.70 8.11
C THR A 79 -2.33 3.33 8.49
N ARG A 80 -1.60 2.26 8.15
CA ARG A 80 -1.89 0.90 8.62
C ARG A 80 -1.25 0.54 9.97
N PHE A 81 -0.61 1.46 10.69
CA PHE A 81 0.19 1.11 11.87
C PHE A 81 -0.56 0.23 12.89
N THR A 82 -1.72 0.70 13.35
CA THR A 82 -2.57 -0.05 14.31
C THR A 82 -3.07 -1.38 13.72
N LEU A 83 -3.43 -1.37 12.43
CA LEU A 83 -3.87 -2.58 11.73
C LEU A 83 -2.75 -3.63 11.63
N GLU A 84 -1.52 -3.24 11.32
CA GLU A 84 -0.38 -4.17 11.21
C GLU A 84 -0.07 -4.83 12.56
N ALA A 85 -0.14 -4.08 13.66
CA ALA A 85 0.04 -4.62 15.00
C ALA A 85 -1.03 -5.66 15.32
N MET A 86 -2.29 -5.34 15.06
CA MET A 86 -3.42 -6.27 15.25
C MET A 86 -3.31 -7.52 14.37
N LEU A 87 -3.01 -7.37 13.08
CA LEU A 87 -2.84 -8.51 12.17
C LEU A 87 -1.68 -9.42 12.58
N ARG A 88 -0.63 -8.86 13.21
CA ARG A 88 0.49 -9.65 13.74
C ARG A 88 0.07 -10.47 14.95
N GLU A 89 -0.74 -9.89 15.83
CA GLU A 89 -1.35 -10.63 16.93
C GLU A 89 -2.25 -11.76 16.41
N VAL A 90 -3.14 -11.47 15.46
CA VAL A 90 -4.03 -12.47 14.83
C VAL A 90 -3.22 -13.60 14.20
N ALA A 91 -2.18 -13.29 13.42
CA ALA A 91 -1.31 -14.28 12.81
C ALA A 91 -0.59 -15.17 13.86
N SER A 92 -0.22 -14.60 15.02
CA SER A 92 0.43 -15.35 16.10
C SER A 92 -0.49 -16.40 16.75
N ARG A 93 -1.81 -16.29 16.56
CA ARG A 93 -2.83 -17.22 17.06
C ARG A 93 -3.15 -18.35 16.06
N ALA A 94 -2.26 -18.62 15.11
CA ALA A 94 -2.41 -19.61 14.05
C ALA A 94 -3.54 -19.33 13.04
N ILE A 95 -4.02 -18.09 12.97
CA ILE A 95 -5.00 -17.65 11.97
C ILE A 95 -4.23 -17.22 10.72
N TRP A 96 -4.61 -17.76 9.56
CA TRP A 96 -3.92 -17.45 8.32
C TRP A 96 -4.23 -16.01 7.87
N VAL A 97 -3.20 -15.22 7.55
CA VAL A 97 -3.39 -13.87 6.99
C VAL A 97 -2.78 -13.84 5.58
N SER A 98 -3.57 -13.44 4.59
CA SER A 98 -3.25 -13.59 3.16
C SER A 98 -1.89 -13.04 2.74
N THR A 99 -1.46 -11.95 3.39
CA THR A 99 -0.06 -11.54 3.40
C THR A 99 0.34 -11.33 4.85
N HIS A 100 1.22 -12.18 5.37
CA HIS A 100 1.71 -12.05 6.74
C HIS A 100 2.24 -10.61 6.99
N PRO A 101 1.89 -9.96 8.12
CA PRO A 101 2.26 -8.56 8.39
C PRO A 101 3.78 -8.31 8.31
N ASP A 102 4.60 -9.26 8.77
CA ASP A 102 6.07 -9.18 8.66
C ASP A 102 6.57 -9.17 7.21
N VAL A 103 5.86 -9.83 6.30
CA VAL A 103 6.15 -9.78 4.86
C VAL A 103 5.72 -8.43 4.32
N THR A 104 4.49 -7.99 4.62
CA THR A 104 3.96 -6.67 4.22
C THR A 104 4.88 -5.53 4.66
N GLN A 105 5.49 -5.61 5.84
CA GLN A 105 6.45 -4.62 6.34
C GLN A 105 7.71 -4.53 5.46
N LYS A 106 8.18 -5.67 4.93
CA LYS A 106 9.38 -5.77 4.09
C LYS A 106 9.12 -5.38 2.64
N ILE A 107 8.02 -5.86 2.06
CA ILE A 107 7.75 -5.72 0.61
C ILE A 107 6.74 -4.61 0.28
N GLY A 108 6.02 -4.09 1.28
CA GLY A 108 5.03 -3.01 1.12
C GLY A 108 5.63 -1.60 1.05
N VAL A 109 6.96 -1.48 0.94
CA VAL A 109 7.69 -0.20 0.85
C VAL A 109 8.49 -0.14 -0.45
N LYS A 110 8.82 1.06 -0.94
CA LYS A 110 9.55 1.23 -2.21
C LYS A 110 11.04 0.89 -2.10
N GLU A 111 11.61 0.86 -0.90
CA GLU A 111 12.97 0.38 -0.65
C GLU A 111 13.20 -1.06 -1.11
N ILE A 112 12.14 -1.88 -1.22
CA ILE A 112 12.28 -3.22 -1.79
C ILE A 112 12.83 -3.17 -3.22
N LEU A 113 12.46 -2.16 -4.02
CA LEU A 113 12.96 -1.96 -5.38
C LEU A 113 14.48 -1.73 -5.39
N TYR A 114 15.00 -1.02 -4.39
CA TYR A 114 16.44 -0.85 -4.21
C TYR A 114 17.08 -2.17 -3.79
N THR A 115 16.50 -2.85 -2.80
CA THR A 115 17.05 -4.10 -2.25
C THR A 115 17.15 -5.19 -3.32
N THR A 116 16.14 -5.29 -4.19
CA THR A 116 16.05 -6.31 -5.25
C THR A 116 16.56 -5.83 -6.61
N ARG A 117 17.19 -4.64 -6.69
CA ARG A 117 17.64 -4.04 -7.98
C ARG A 117 18.63 -4.89 -8.78
N HIS A 118 19.29 -5.85 -8.13
CA HIS A 118 20.28 -6.73 -8.74
C HIS A 118 19.68 -8.01 -9.34
N PHE A 119 18.37 -8.25 -9.17
CA PHE A 119 17.68 -9.35 -9.85
C PHE A 119 17.45 -9.04 -11.32
N GLY A 120 17.18 -10.07 -12.14
CA GLY A 120 17.03 -9.93 -13.60
C GLY A 120 15.87 -9.04 -14.07
N TRP A 121 15.00 -8.61 -13.16
CA TRP A 121 13.90 -7.66 -13.39
C TRP A 121 14.09 -6.32 -12.66
N GLY A 122 15.24 -6.11 -12.03
CA GLY A 122 15.59 -4.87 -11.34
C GLY A 122 15.82 -3.71 -12.30
N THR A 123 15.76 -2.49 -11.78
CA THR A 123 16.05 -1.25 -12.53
C THR A 123 17.09 -0.42 -11.80
N ASP A 124 17.75 0.53 -12.48
CA ASP A 124 18.61 1.53 -11.85
C ASP A 124 17.83 2.27 -10.77
N THR A 125 18.10 1.89 -9.52
CA THR A 125 17.38 2.35 -8.34
C THR A 125 18.41 2.81 -7.34
N HIS A 126 18.26 4.05 -6.91
CA HIS A 126 19.08 4.66 -5.87
C HIS A 126 18.21 5.06 -4.68
N ILE A 127 18.79 5.00 -3.48
CA ILE A 127 18.11 5.36 -2.24
C ILE A 127 18.75 6.57 -1.61
N TYR A 128 17.94 7.56 -1.27
CA TYR A 128 18.34 8.69 -0.44
C TYR A 128 17.80 8.46 0.96
N ARG A 129 18.70 8.31 1.95
CA ARG A 129 18.31 8.00 3.33
C ARG A 129 17.79 9.22 4.09
N ASN A 130 18.22 10.41 3.68
CA ASN A 130 17.84 11.68 4.26
C ASN A 130 17.84 12.77 3.19
N PHE A 131 17.36 13.95 3.56
CA PHE A 131 17.26 15.09 2.66
C PHE A 131 18.62 15.63 2.22
N ASP A 132 19.63 15.61 3.09
CA ASP A 132 20.97 16.11 2.78
C ASP A 132 21.64 15.27 1.68
N ALA A 133 21.56 13.94 1.78
CA ALA A 133 22.03 13.02 0.74
C ALA A 133 21.27 13.23 -0.58
N PHE A 134 19.96 13.48 -0.51
CA PHE A 134 19.18 13.83 -1.69
C PHE A 134 19.69 15.10 -2.36
N VAL A 135 19.90 16.18 -1.60
CA VAL A 135 20.40 17.46 -2.12
C VAL A 135 21.81 17.31 -2.70
N ALA A 136 22.68 16.54 -2.06
CA ALA A 136 24.07 16.35 -2.50
C ALA A 136 24.18 15.49 -3.77
N GLU A 137 23.34 14.47 -3.92
CA GLU A 137 23.54 13.43 -4.95
C GLU A 137 22.57 13.52 -6.13
N PHE A 138 21.34 13.99 -5.91
CA PHE A 138 20.30 13.99 -6.94
C PHE A 138 20.60 14.90 -8.14
N PRO A 139 21.09 16.15 -7.98
CA PRO A 139 21.36 17.04 -9.12
C PRO A 139 22.33 16.42 -10.12
N ARG A 140 23.43 15.82 -9.65
CA ARG A 140 24.42 15.16 -10.51
C ARG A 140 23.81 13.97 -11.25
N ARG A 141 23.01 13.13 -10.57
CA ARG A 141 22.33 11.99 -11.21
C ARG A 141 21.34 12.45 -12.28
N LEU A 142 20.58 13.51 -12.01
CA LEU A 142 19.65 14.08 -12.98
C LEU A 142 20.37 14.64 -14.22
N GLN A 143 21.54 15.26 -14.03
CA GLN A 143 22.38 15.78 -15.12
C GLN A 143 23.02 14.68 -15.97
N VAL A 144 23.65 13.70 -15.33
CA VAL A 144 24.44 12.66 -16.01
C VAL A 144 23.53 11.61 -16.63
N ASP A 145 22.51 11.18 -15.88
CA ASP A 145 21.74 10.01 -16.25
C ASP A 145 20.37 10.37 -16.87
N GLY A 146 20.04 11.66 -16.96
CA GLY A 146 18.80 12.19 -17.55
C GLY A 146 17.57 12.07 -16.63
N PRO A 147 16.34 12.10 -17.22
CA PRO A 147 15.07 12.03 -16.50
C PRO A 147 15.03 11.01 -15.34
N ARG A 148 14.43 11.40 -14.22
CA ARG A 148 14.31 10.52 -13.04
C ARG A 148 12.91 10.52 -12.45
N VAL A 149 12.54 9.38 -11.86
CA VAL A 149 11.33 9.25 -11.04
C VAL A 149 11.73 9.13 -9.58
N ILE A 150 11.34 10.11 -8.77
CA ILE A 150 11.49 10.07 -7.31
C ILE A 150 10.23 9.45 -6.71
N LYS A 151 10.41 8.61 -5.70
CA LYS A 151 9.31 7.96 -4.98
C LYS A 151 9.56 8.05 -3.48
N GLN A 152 8.58 8.49 -2.72
CA GLN A 152 8.58 8.31 -1.27
C GLN A 152 8.58 6.81 -0.93
N ASN A 153 9.21 6.45 0.19
CA ASN A 153 9.33 5.05 0.58
C ASN A 153 7.97 4.40 0.85
N ARG A 154 7.03 5.18 1.41
CA ARG A 154 5.63 4.79 1.63
C ARG A 154 4.71 5.72 0.87
N GLY A 155 3.70 5.13 0.23
CA GLY A 155 2.75 5.84 -0.63
C GLY A 155 1.98 4.86 -1.53
N ASN A 156 0.84 5.31 -2.02
CA ASN A 156 -0.05 4.60 -2.93
C ASN A 156 -0.73 5.59 -3.88
N GLY A 157 -1.27 5.09 -5.00
CA GLY A 157 -2.08 5.90 -5.93
C GLY A 157 -1.34 7.07 -6.60
N GLY A 158 -0.01 7.02 -6.71
CA GLY A 158 0.80 8.09 -7.31
C GLY A 158 1.18 9.21 -6.33
N GLN A 159 0.64 9.23 -5.11
CA GLN A 159 1.04 10.16 -4.07
C GLN A 159 2.53 9.98 -3.75
N GLY A 160 3.27 11.09 -3.73
CA GLY A 160 4.68 11.07 -3.37
C GLY A 160 5.57 10.47 -4.47
N VAL A 161 5.12 10.50 -5.73
CA VAL A 161 5.87 10.04 -6.90
C VAL A 161 5.98 11.19 -7.88
N TRP A 162 7.20 11.56 -8.26
CA TRP A 162 7.47 12.68 -9.16
C TRP A 162 8.37 12.27 -10.30
N LYS A 163 8.01 12.63 -11.54
CA LYS A 163 8.90 12.65 -12.68
C LYS A 163 9.62 14.00 -12.71
N ILE A 164 10.94 13.98 -12.84
CA ILE A 164 11.78 15.17 -12.91
C ILE A 164 12.66 15.09 -14.15
N GLU A 165 12.64 16.17 -14.93
CA GLU A 165 13.40 16.30 -16.18
C GLU A 165 14.03 17.68 -16.24
N LEU A 166 15.29 17.78 -16.66
CA LEU A 166 15.90 19.07 -16.94
C LEU A 166 15.19 19.73 -18.12
N SER A 167 14.99 21.05 -18.03
CA SER A 167 14.42 21.82 -19.13
C SER A 167 15.44 21.87 -20.28
N PRO A 168 15.07 21.42 -21.49
CA PRO A 168 15.96 21.52 -22.65
C PRO A 168 16.09 22.98 -23.14
N LYS A 169 15.18 23.87 -22.72
CA LYS A 169 15.10 25.25 -23.19
C LYS A 169 15.80 26.26 -22.28
N GLN A 170 15.99 25.91 -21.00
CA GLN A 170 16.48 26.83 -19.99
C GLN A 170 17.37 26.10 -18.99
N GLU A 171 18.65 26.46 -18.99
CA GLU A 171 19.62 25.95 -18.04
C GLU A 171 19.22 26.30 -16.59
N GLY A 172 19.53 25.41 -15.64
CA GLY A 172 19.17 25.60 -14.23
C GLY A 172 17.69 25.38 -13.89
N LEU A 173 16.85 24.98 -14.86
CA LEU A 173 15.45 24.64 -14.61
C LEU A 173 15.16 23.15 -14.81
N ALA A 174 14.21 22.64 -14.03
CA ALA A 174 13.67 21.31 -14.17
C ALA A 174 12.14 21.35 -14.16
N THR A 175 11.53 20.50 -14.99
CA THR A 175 10.10 20.21 -14.95
C THR A 175 9.87 19.08 -13.96
N VAL A 176 8.95 19.30 -13.03
CA VAL A 176 8.53 18.34 -12.00
C VAL A 176 7.05 18.05 -12.19
N LEU A 177 6.70 16.78 -12.41
CA LEU A 177 5.31 16.34 -12.52
C LEU A 177 5.03 15.26 -11.48
N GLU A 178 4.09 15.53 -10.58
CA GLU A 178 3.59 14.50 -9.65
C GLU A 178 2.68 13.52 -10.40
N ALA A 179 2.78 12.23 -10.07
CA ALA A 179 1.96 11.18 -10.67
C ALA A 179 0.53 11.12 -10.10
N LEU A 180 0.20 12.01 -9.17
CA LEU A 180 -1.15 12.14 -8.62
C LEU A 180 -2.10 12.65 -9.72
N ARG A 181 -3.26 11.99 -9.88
CA ARG A 181 -4.25 12.33 -10.90
C ARG A 181 -4.63 13.82 -10.84
N GLY A 182 -4.60 14.49 -12.00
CA GLY A 182 -4.92 15.91 -12.13
C GLY A 182 -3.79 16.86 -11.76
N SER A 183 -2.58 16.35 -11.50
CA SER A 183 -1.40 17.20 -11.30
C SER A 183 -0.92 17.78 -12.61
N GLU A 184 -0.57 19.06 -12.60
CA GLU A 184 0.06 19.76 -13.72
C GLU A 184 1.58 19.85 -13.52
N PRO A 185 2.38 19.84 -14.61
CA PRO A 185 3.82 20.04 -14.52
C PRO A 185 4.16 21.42 -13.90
N LYS A 186 5.16 21.43 -13.03
CA LYS A 186 5.71 22.65 -12.42
C LYS A 186 7.15 22.84 -12.84
N THR A 187 7.55 24.08 -13.08
CA THR A 187 8.95 24.43 -13.32
C THR A 187 9.61 24.84 -12.02
N CYS A 188 10.73 24.22 -11.68
CA CYS A 188 11.51 24.51 -10.48
C CYS A 188 12.94 24.89 -10.88
N ARG A 189 13.55 25.83 -10.13
CA ARG A 189 15.00 26.03 -10.20
C ARG A 189 15.70 24.87 -9.53
N TYR A 190 16.68 24.29 -10.21
CA TYR A 190 17.59 23.33 -9.59
C TYR A 190 18.97 24.00 -9.47
N ARG A 191 19.59 23.90 -8.30
CA ARG A 191 20.98 24.35 -8.12
C ARG A 191 21.87 23.15 -8.43
N SER A 192 22.72 23.26 -9.44
CA SER A 192 23.94 22.46 -9.47
C SER A 192 24.84 22.99 -8.35
N SER A 193 25.32 22.10 -7.50
CA SER A 193 26.38 22.38 -6.53
C SER A 193 27.55 23.09 -7.19
#